data_AF-A0A7C1EHI9-F1
#
_entry.id   AF-A0A7C1EHI9-F1
#
_cell.length_a   1.000
_cell.length_b   1.000
_cell.length_c   1.000
_cell.angle_alpha   90.00
_cell.angle_beta   90.00
_cell.angle_gamma   90.00
#
_symmetry.space_group_name_H-M   'P 1'
#
loop_
_entity.id
_entity.type
_entity.pdbx_description
1 polymer ?
#
loop_
_entity_poly.entity_id
_entity_poly.type
_entity_poly.pdbx_seq_one_letter_code
_entity_poly.pdbx_strand_id
1 'polypeptide(L)'
;MRLTLEGHTDFVNALAFSQDSSVLVSAGDDGTLRLWDTSSGEELLVVQETATALAFSHDGTLLASSNVDGRIQLWGIQGDV
;
A
#
# COMPACT_ATOMS: atom_id res chain seq x y z
N MET A 1 -12.87 -5.63 15.53
CA MET A 1 -11.64 -4.89 15.87
C MET A 1 -11.69 -3.55 15.14
N ARG A 2 -11.18 -2.47 15.75
CA ARG A 2 -11.00 -1.17 15.08
C ARG A 2 -9.56 -0.73 15.34
N LEU A 3 -8.83 -0.44 14.28
CA LEU A 3 -7.45 0.04 14.31
C LEU A 3 -7.40 1.34 13.50
N THR A 4 -6.64 2.31 13.99
CA THR A 4 -6.37 3.58 13.29
C THR A 4 -4.89 3.61 12.96
N LEU A 5 -4.56 3.82 11.68
CA LEU A 5 -3.18 3.89 11.20
C LEU A 5 -2.82 5.36 11.00
N GLU A 6 -1.83 5.85 11.74
CA GLU A 6 -1.41 7.25 11.72
C GLU A 6 -0.02 7.33 11.10
N GLY A 7 0.14 8.17 10.06
CA GLY A 7 1.44 8.37 9.43
C GLY A 7 1.39 9.26 8.19
N HIS A 8 0.37 9.10 7.34
CA HIS A 8 0.17 10.01 6.21
C HIS A 8 -0.03 11.45 6.68
N THR A 9 0.66 12.39 6.05
CA THR A 9 0.58 13.82 6.41
C THR A 9 -0.39 14.62 5.53
N ASP A 10 -1.04 13.95 4.58
CA ASP A 10 -2.08 14.50 3.71
C ASP A 10 -3.15 13.41 3.42
N PHE A 11 -4.13 13.71 2.57
CA PHE A 11 -5.22 12.79 2.24
C PHE A 11 -4.74 11.42 1.78
N VAL A 12 -5.40 10.38 2.28
CA VAL A 12 -5.23 9.01 1.82
C VAL A 12 -6.24 8.75 0.71
N ASN A 13 -5.76 8.46 -0.49
CA ASN A 13 -6.58 8.41 -1.70
C ASN A 13 -6.83 6.99 -2.20
N ALA A 14 -5.94 6.04 -1.90
CA ALA A 14 -6.09 4.65 -2.32
C ALA A 14 -5.62 3.69 -1.22
N LEU A 15 -6.23 2.51 -1.21
CA LEU A 15 -5.95 1.43 -0.26
C LEU A 15 -6.03 0.09 -0.99
N ALA A 16 -5.17 -0.86 -0.63
CA ALA A 16 -5.26 -2.24 -1.11
C ALA A 16 -4.74 -3.23 -0.06
N PHE A 17 -5.45 -4.34 0.15
CA PHE A 17 -5.03 -5.40 1.06
C PHE A 17 -4.29 -6.51 0.32
N SER A 18 -3.29 -7.11 0.97
CA SER A 18 -2.74 -8.39 0.56
C SER A 18 -3.81 -9.49 0.62
N GLN A 19 -3.60 -10.58 -0.11
CA GLN A 19 -4.59 -11.66 -0.20
C GLN A 19 -4.90 -12.32 1.16
N ASP A 20 -3.87 -12.52 1.99
CA ASP A 20 -3.98 -13.03 3.35
C ASP A 20 -4.42 -11.97 4.37
N SER A 21 -4.61 -10.73 3.91
CA SER A 21 -4.95 -9.57 4.74
C SER A 21 -3.94 -9.25 5.84
N SER A 22 -2.71 -9.75 5.79
CA SER A 22 -1.65 -9.44 6.76
C SER A 22 -1.04 -8.06 6.53
N VAL A 23 -1.07 -7.58 5.28
CA VAL A 23 -0.53 -6.27 4.87
C VAL A 23 -1.61 -5.42 4.24
N LEU A 24 -1.63 -4.13 4.60
CA LEU A 24 -2.36 -3.08 3.91
C LEU A 24 -1.36 -2.14 3.25
N VAL A 25 -1.60 -1.74 2.01
CA VAL A 25 -0.89 -0.63 1.35
C VAL A 25 -1.83 0.56 1.22
N SER A 26 -1.34 1.74 1.57
CA SER A 26 -2.04 3.01 1.38
C SER A 26 -1.22 3.97 0.53
N ALA A 27 -1.91 4.77 -0.29
CA ALA A 27 -1.32 5.87 -1.06
C ALA A 27 -1.89 7.21 -0.59
N GLY A 28 -1.03 8.21 -0.42
CA GLY A 28 -1.43 9.55 0.02
C GLY A 28 -0.94 10.69 -0.88
N ASP A 29 -1.62 11.83 -0.79
CA ASP A 29 -1.19 13.10 -1.41
C ASP A 29 0.10 13.66 -0.79
N ASP A 30 0.56 13.09 0.32
CA ASP A 30 1.89 13.33 0.88
C ASP A 30 3.03 12.76 0.00
N GLY A 31 2.68 12.16 -1.15
CA GLY A 31 3.62 11.64 -2.12
C GLY A 31 4.22 10.30 -1.70
N THR A 32 3.56 9.58 -0.78
CA THR A 32 4.05 8.29 -0.28
C THR A 32 3.06 7.15 -0.48
N LEU A 33 3.63 5.96 -0.66
CA LEU A 33 2.99 4.70 -0.33
C LEU A 33 3.45 4.24 1.05
N ARG A 34 2.54 3.72 1.86
CA ARG A 34 2.85 3.14 3.18
C ARG A 34 2.31 1.73 3.26
N LEU A 35 3.12 0.83 3.81
CA LEU A 35 2.75 -0.55 4.09
C LEU A 35 2.55 -0.71 5.59
N TRP A 36 1.51 -1.43 5.96
CA TRP A 36 1.08 -1.61 7.34
C TRP A 36 0.87 -3.07 7.67
N ASP A 37 1.33 -3.49 8.83
CA ASP A 37 0.89 -4.75 9.44
C ASP A 37 -0.54 -4.57 9.97
N THR A 38 -1.47 -5.40 9.51
CA THR A 38 -2.90 -5.24 9.85
C THR A 38 -3.26 -5.75 11.24
N SER A 39 -2.37 -6.53 11.86
CA SER A 39 -2.55 -7.10 13.19
C SER A 39 -2.09 -6.15 14.29
N SER A 40 -0.96 -5.47 14.09
CA SER A 40 -0.34 -4.55 15.05
C SER A 40 -0.62 -3.08 14.74
N GLY A 41 -0.85 -2.75 13.46
CA GLY A 41 -0.93 -1.37 12.97
C GLY A 41 0.43 -0.70 12.79
N GLU A 42 1.51 -1.47 12.85
CA GLU A 42 2.84 -0.97 12.62
C GLU A 42 3.04 -0.58 11.15
N GLU A 43 3.71 0.56 10.93
CA GLU A 43 4.20 0.94 9.62
C GLU A 43 5.45 0.12 9.29
N LEU A 44 5.33 -0.74 8.28
CA LEU A 44 6.40 -1.63 7.84
C LEU A 44 7.37 -0.92 6.89
N LEU A 45 6.85 -0.06 6.01
CA LEU A 45 7.65 0.61 4.98
C LEU A 45 6.96 1.89 4.49
N VAL A 46 7.78 2.88 4.14
CA VAL A 46 7.37 4.09 3.40
C VAL A 46 8.15 4.17 2.09
N VAL A 47 7.43 4.35 0.98
CA VAL A 47 8.00 4.52 -0.37
C VAL A 47 7.62 5.89 -0.90
N GLN A 48 8.57 6.64 -1.44
CA GLN A 48 8.34 7.96 -2.05
C GLN A 48 7.81 7.79 -3.47
N GLU A 49 6.50 7.55 -3.58
CA GLU A 49 5.80 7.33 -4.85
C GLU A 49 4.37 7.88 -4.75
N THR A 50 3.92 8.55 -5.81
CA THR A 50 2.57 9.12 -5.90
C THR A 50 1.69 8.20 -6.72
N ALA A 51 0.91 7.37 -6.05
CA ALA A 51 -0.07 6.53 -6.71
C ALA A 51 -1.47 7.13 -6.63
N THR A 52 -2.18 7.10 -7.75
CA THR A 52 -3.60 7.48 -7.84
C THR A 52 -4.54 6.29 -7.63
N ALA A 53 -4.05 5.08 -7.85
CA ALA A 53 -4.76 3.83 -7.56
C ALA A 53 -3.78 2.70 -7.25
N LEU A 54 -4.25 1.77 -6.42
CA LEU A 54 -3.55 0.57 -6.00
C LEU A 54 -4.42 -0.68 -6.27
N ALA A 55 -3.80 -1.79 -6.66
CA ALA A 55 -4.46 -3.08 -6.78
C ALA A 55 -3.48 -4.23 -6.52
N PHE A 56 -3.89 -5.22 -5.72
CA PHE A 56 -3.19 -6.50 -5.63
C PHE A 56 -3.66 -7.46 -6.73
N SER A 57 -2.75 -8.31 -7.23
CA SER A 57 -3.12 -9.45 -8.05
C SER A 57 -3.92 -10.46 -7.24
N HIS A 58 -4.70 -11.29 -7.94
CA HIS A 58 -5.57 -12.28 -7.28
C HIS A 58 -4.79 -13.30 -6.42
N ASP A 59 -3.55 -13.61 -6.81
CA ASP A 59 -2.63 -14.49 -6.08
C ASP A 59 -1.78 -13.74 -5.04
N GLY A 60 -1.99 -12.44 -4.84
CA GLY A 60 -1.28 -11.62 -3.86
C GLY A 60 0.19 -11.36 -4.16
N THR A 61 0.74 -11.89 -5.26
CA THR A 61 2.18 -11.82 -5.56
C THR A 61 2.62 -10.49 -6.14
N LEU A 62 1.68 -9.68 -6.64
CA LEU A 62 1.95 -8.40 -7.26
C LEU A 62 1.08 -7.31 -6.66
N LEU A 63 1.68 -6.17 -6.37
CA LEU A 63 0.99 -4.90 -6.20
C LEU A 63 1.20 -4.06 -7.47
N ALA A 64 0.12 -3.48 -7.99
CA ALA A 64 0.17 -2.48 -9.04
C ALA A 64 -0.11 -1.10 -8.45
N SER A 65 0.75 -0.12 -8.77
CA SER A 65 0.50 1.30 -8.52
C SER A 65 0.44 2.06 -9.84
N SER A 66 -0.51 3.00 -9.95
CA SER A 66 -0.64 3.88 -11.11
C SER A 66 -0.23 5.30 -10.76
N ASN A 67 0.72 5.84 -11.52
CA ASN A 67 1.31 7.14 -11.25
C ASN A 67 0.63 8.25 -12.07
N VAL A 68 0.72 9.49 -11.58
CA VAL A 68 0.23 10.70 -12.25
C VAL A 68 0.88 10.91 -13.63
N ASP A 69 2.10 10.42 -13.84
CA ASP A 69 2.81 10.50 -15.12
C ASP A 69 2.33 9.48 -16.18
N GLY A 70 1.30 8.70 -15.87
CA GLY A 70 0.70 7.71 -16.76
C GLY A 70 1.43 6.36 -16.78
N ARG A 71 2.43 6.16 -15.92
CA ARG A 71 3.09 4.86 -15.75
C ARG A 71 2.34 3.97 -14.76
N ILE A 72 2.50 2.67 -14.97
CA ILE A 72 2.10 1.64 -13.99
C ILE A 72 3.39 0.96 -13.52
N GLN A 73 3.57 0.88 -12.21
CA GLN A 73 4.63 0.13 -11.58
C GLN A 73 4.08 -1.15 -10.97
N LEU A 74 4.83 -2.24 -11.11
CA LEU A 74 4.50 -3.54 -10.53
C LEU A 74 5.57 -3.89 -9.50
N TRP A 75 5.10 -4.28 -8.33
CA TRP A 75 5.93 -4.61 -7.18
C TRP A 75 5.72 -6.07 -6.84
N GLY A 76 6.80 -6.86 -6.89
CA GLY A 76 6.78 -8.23 -6.41
C GLY A 76 6.70 -8.26 -4.89
N ILE A 77 5.65 -8.89 -4.36
CA ILE A 77 5.49 -9.13 -2.93
C ILE A 77 5.87 -10.59 -2.71
N GLN A 78 7.14 -10.84 -2.33
CA GLN A 78 7.59 -12.19 -1.99
C GLN A 78 6.98 -12.57 -0.63
N GLY A 79 6.14 -13.61 -0.63
CA GLY A 79 5.74 -14.30 0.57
C GLY A 79 6.85 -15.27 0.97
N ASP A 80 7.78 -14.80 1.79
CA ASP A 80 8.66 -15.67 2.58
C ASP A 80 9.11 -14.89 3.83
N VAL A 81 8.38 -15.10 4.93
CA VAL A 81 8.87 -14.96 6.31
C VAL A 81 8.56 -16.26 7.03
#